data_AF-A0A1F2QE86-F1
#
_entry.id   AF-A0A1F2QE86-F1
#
_cell.length_a   1.000
_cell.length_b   1.000
_cell.length_c   1.000
_cell.angle_alpha   90.00
_cell.angle_beta   90.00
_cell.angle_gamma   90.00
#
_symmetry.space_group_name_H-M   'P 1'
#
loop_
_entity.id
_entity.type
_entity.pdbx_description
1 polymer ?
#
loop_
_entity_poly.entity_id
_entity_poly.type
_entity_poly.pdbx_seq_one_letter_code
_entity_poly.pdbx_strand_id
1 'polypeptide(L)'
;MTRKRKEFTEADVLGALGAAREPMSLRELAAALEAHGRDRHELKKLVKRLEQRGRVAEVHGGRYLTADKVQAKPAHGRHAKADPSTRPAARDSLGGTTAGGKAAPAAGKDVVTGRLVAHRDGYGFVIPDKPIPGIEGDVFIPPTAVADAMHGDRVRVRLRTGQRGRRGTGRIEGQIVGIERRAHATLVGQFHAGPKENYVDPYEQRILQHVIIPRGAERVAGGPGSAQELDGAIVNIEITKFPTGGGHFGLDVEIIIRKYHLPDEFAEEVLDEARRVPAEVQPAEATRRRDFRQLPIVTIDGEDAKDFDDAVYVERRPNGNYLLHVHIADVAHYVRPGTELDHEARLRGTSVYFPDRAVPMLPVELSNGICSLKPEVDRLVLSCLMDITPQGEVVDYELAEGVIRSAARMTYTAVNACLEGDAATRARYAALVSEFDKMKELALILNAKRERRGSIDFDLPEPVIRFDERGQMTGIARSERNVAHRLIEEFMLAANETVAGHLTALAIPSLYRTHEEPDPQKVLEFEEIAATFGYSLGLSEQLVRKVRVHERQRPGRGHRQPRVLELPERVAISPRHYQRLTDKLAGRPEERILNYLMLRSLKQARYSEQNVGHFALA
;
A
#
# COMPACT_ATOMS: atom_id res chain seq x y z
N MET A 1 -57.90 -7.41 38.24
CA MET A 1 -58.40 -6.17 37.61
C MET A 1 -57.35 -5.61 36.65
N THR A 2 -57.63 -5.52 35.36
CA THR A 2 -56.78 -4.85 34.38
C THR A 2 -57.03 -3.34 34.42
N ARG A 3 -56.01 -2.55 34.79
CA ARG A 3 -56.10 -1.08 34.83
C ARG A 3 -56.31 -0.56 33.39
N LYS A 4 -57.35 0.24 33.14
CA LYS A 4 -57.56 0.86 31.82
C LYS A 4 -56.34 1.74 31.47
N ARG A 5 -55.98 1.74 30.18
CA ARG A 5 -54.86 2.51 29.63
C ARG A 5 -55.12 4.01 29.84
N LYS A 6 -54.13 4.75 30.38
CA LYS A 6 -54.24 6.21 30.57
C LYS A 6 -53.73 6.88 29.29
N GLU A 7 -54.62 7.47 28.51
CA GLU A 7 -54.23 8.25 27.32
C GLU A 7 -53.81 9.66 27.76
N PHE A 8 -52.67 10.14 27.24
CA PHE A 8 -52.17 11.49 27.50
C PHE A 8 -52.40 12.37 26.27
N THR A 9 -52.93 13.56 26.47
CA THR A 9 -53.08 14.59 25.44
C THR A 9 -51.84 15.46 25.34
N GLU A 10 -51.71 16.24 24.26
CA GLU A 10 -50.66 17.27 24.18
C GLU A 10 -50.78 18.30 25.32
N ALA A 11 -52.01 18.58 25.79
CA ALA A 11 -52.26 19.53 26.87
C ALA A 11 -51.71 19.04 28.22
N ASP A 12 -51.82 17.75 28.55
CA ASP A 12 -51.28 17.18 29.79
C ASP A 12 -49.75 17.31 29.86
N VAL A 13 -49.08 17.01 28.73
CA VAL A 13 -47.62 17.09 28.61
C VAL A 13 -47.13 18.54 28.72
N LEU A 14 -47.79 19.46 28.01
CA LEU A 14 -47.45 20.88 28.04
C LEU A 14 -47.81 21.52 29.38
N GLY A 15 -48.87 21.07 30.05
CA GLY A 15 -49.25 21.50 31.40
C GLY A 15 -48.23 21.09 32.45
N ALA A 16 -47.76 19.84 32.43
CA ALA A 16 -46.73 19.36 33.35
C ALA A 16 -45.38 20.10 33.16
N LEU A 17 -44.93 20.25 31.91
CA LEU A 17 -43.73 21.04 31.59
C LEU A 17 -43.93 22.55 31.84
N GLY A 18 -45.17 23.04 31.75
CA GLY A 18 -45.58 24.40 32.06
C GLY A 18 -45.56 24.72 33.57
N ALA A 19 -45.95 23.77 34.42
CA ALA A 19 -45.90 23.89 35.87
C ALA A 19 -44.47 23.76 36.46
N ALA A 20 -43.60 22.97 35.83
CA ALA A 20 -42.24 22.74 36.31
C ALA A 20 -41.35 23.99 36.22
N ARG A 21 -40.60 24.32 37.29
CA ARG A 21 -39.62 25.43 37.30
C ARG A 21 -38.32 25.11 36.54
N GLU A 22 -38.02 23.83 36.35
CA GLU A 22 -36.79 23.34 35.72
C GLU A 22 -37.09 22.32 34.60
N PRO A 23 -36.16 22.08 33.66
CA PRO A 23 -36.34 21.08 32.60
C PRO A 23 -36.60 19.69 33.19
N MET A 24 -37.58 18.94 32.68
CA MET A 24 -37.91 17.59 33.17
C MET A 24 -37.43 16.52 32.19
N SER A 25 -36.82 15.43 32.70
CA SER A 25 -36.60 14.24 31.87
C SER A 25 -37.89 13.47 31.64
N LEU A 26 -37.87 12.60 30.63
CA LEU A 26 -38.94 11.62 30.38
C LEU A 26 -39.28 10.72 31.58
N ARG A 27 -38.39 10.58 32.58
CA ARG A 27 -38.68 9.82 33.82
C ARG A 27 -39.46 10.65 34.83
N GLU A 28 -39.10 11.91 35.04
CA GLU A 28 -39.83 12.81 35.95
C GLU A 28 -41.19 13.18 35.37
N LEU A 29 -41.27 13.45 34.06
CA LEU A 29 -42.52 13.71 33.36
C LEU A 29 -43.47 12.50 33.40
N ALA A 30 -42.93 11.29 33.27
CA ALA A 30 -43.69 10.05 33.47
C ALA A 30 -44.15 9.84 34.93
N ALA A 31 -43.44 10.38 35.91
CA ALA A 31 -43.89 10.35 37.30
C ALA A 31 -45.02 11.36 37.55
N ALA A 32 -44.86 12.60 37.06
CA ALA A 32 -45.85 13.67 37.22
C ALA A 32 -47.21 13.38 36.55
N LEU A 33 -47.22 12.60 35.46
CA LEU A 33 -48.45 12.15 34.78
C LEU A 33 -48.97 10.78 35.25
N GLU A 34 -48.32 10.15 36.23
CA GLU A 34 -48.58 8.78 36.71
C GLU A 34 -48.50 7.71 35.59
N ALA A 35 -47.58 7.88 34.63
CA ALA A 35 -47.39 6.95 33.52
C ALA A 35 -46.57 5.73 33.96
N HIS A 36 -47.18 4.53 33.88
CA HIS A 36 -46.55 3.27 34.27
C HIS A 36 -46.47 2.27 33.11
N GLY A 37 -45.46 1.40 33.12
CA GLY A 37 -45.33 0.30 32.15
C GLY A 37 -45.36 0.78 30.69
N ARG A 38 -46.28 0.22 29.89
CA ARG A 38 -46.43 0.49 28.45
C ARG A 38 -46.77 1.95 28.13
N ASP A 39 -47.43 2.65 29.05
CA ASP A 39 -47.90 4.03 28.84
C ASP A 39 -46.74 5.03 28.70
N ARG A 40 -45.57 4.71 29.29
CA ARG A 40 -44.33 5.48 29.12
C ARG A 40 -43.80 5.50 27.68
N HIS A 41 -44.11 4.49 26.88
CA HIS A 41 -43.67 4.42 25.49
C HIS A 41 -44.47 5.37 24.60
N GLU A 42 -45.79 5.48 24.81
CA GLU A 42 -46.64 6.46 24.11
C GLU A 42 -46.34 7.89 24.57
N LEU A 43 -46.10 8.12 25.87
CA LEU A 43 -45.62 9.41 26.36
C LEU A 43 -44.32 9.85 25.67
N LYS A 44 -43.35 8.93 25.46
CA LYS A 44 -42.12 9.24 24.71
C LYS A 44 -42.39 9.60 23.24
N LYS A 45 -43.32 8.92 22.56
CA LYS A 45 -43.74 9.28 21.20
C LYS A 45 -44.47 10.63 21.14
N LEU A 46 -45.22 10.98 22.18
CA LEU A 46 -45.95 12.25 22.26
C LEU A 46 -45.00 13.43 22.49
N VAL A 47 -44.04 13.30 23.41
CA VAL A 47 -42.97 14.30 23.62
C VAL A 47 -42.17 14.52 22.34
N LYS A 48 -41.75 13.45 21.64
CA LYS A 48 -41.00 13.60 20.38
C LYS A 48 -41.81 14.28 19.26
N ARG A 49 -43.14 14.08 19.21
CA ARG A 49 -44.02 14.81 18.28
C ARG A 49 -44.18 16.29 18.65
N LEU A 50 -44.23 16.62 19.94
CA LEU A 50 -44.28 18.01 20.42
C LEU A 50 -42.95 18.75 20.17
N GLU A 51 -41.83 18.04 20.26
CA GLU A 51 -40.48 18.49 19.89
C GLU A 51 -40.38 18.77 18.39
N GLN A 52 -40.78 17.82 17.54
CA GLN A 52 -40.85 18.01 16.08
C GLN A 52 -41.81 19.13 15.65
N ARG A 53 -42.78 19.49 16.49
CA ARG A 53 -43.71 20.62 16.31
C ARG A 53 -43.22 21.93 16.95
N GLY A 54 -42.02 21.97 17.53
CA GLY A 54 -41.44 23.16 18.15
C GLY A 54 -42.18 23.67 19.39
N ARG A 55 -43.07 22.88 20.00
CA ARG A 55 -43.81 23.25 21.23
C ARG A 55 -43.06 22.89 22.50
N VAL A 56 -42.15 21.91 22.40
CA VAL A 56 -41.24 21.44 23.44
C VAL A 56 -39.82 21.47 22.87
N ALA A 57 -38.82 21.72 23.71
CA ALA A 57 -37.42 21.65 23.31
C ALA A 57 -36.62 20.81 24.31
N GLU A 58 -35.72 19.94 23.82
CA GLU A 58 -34.66 19.35 24.64
C GLU A 58 -33.54 20.38 24.83
N VAL A 59 -33.10 20.59 26.07
CA VAL A 59 -32.01 21.53 26.38
C VAL A 59 -30.66 20.84 26.51
N HIS A 60 -30.58 19.79 27.35
CA HIS A 60 -29.39 18.95 27.46
C HIS A 60 -29.74 17.61 28.13
N GLY A 61 -29.20 16.50 27.62
CA GLY A 61 -29.23 15.20 28.29
C GLY A 61 -30.62 14.58 28.50
N GLY A 62 -31.54 14.71 27.54
CA GLY A 62 -32.87 14.10 27.63
C GLY A 62 -33.84 14.81 28.58
N ARG A 63 -33.66 16.12 28.81
CA ARG A 63 -34.54 16.98 29.64
C ARG A 63 -35.19 18.08 28.80
N TYR A 64 -36.48 18.28 29.02
CA TYR A 64 -37.39 19.04 28.16
C TYR A 64 -38.02 20.26 28.86
N LEU A 65 -38.31 21.30 28.08
CA LEU A 65 -39.05 22.52 28.47
C LEU A 65 -40.15 22.81 27.44
N THR A 66 -41.17 23.61 27.81
CA THR A 66 -42.03 24.25 26.80
C THR A 66 -41.25 25.35 26.06
N ALA A 67 -41.52 25.53 24.76
CA ALA A 67 -40.76 26.46 23.93
C ALA A 67 -40.83 27.91 24.43
N ASP A 68 -41.96 28.31 25.01
CA ASP A 68 -42.19 29.65 25.58
C ASP A 68 -41.18 29.99 26.69
N LYS A 69 -40.74 28.98 27.46
CA LYS A 69 -39.72 29.14 28.51
C LYS A 69 -38.30 29.24 27.97
N VAL A 70 -38.05 28.80 26.73
CA VAL A 70 -36.72 28.90 26.09
C VAL A 70 -36.45 30.33 25.62
N GLN A 71 -37.49 31.08 25.24
CA GLN A 71 -37.36 32.47 24.77
C GLN A 71 -37.30 33.50 25.92
N ALA A 72 -37.58 33.08 27.17
CA ALA A 72 -37.72 33.97 28.32
C ALA A 72 -36.39 34.24 29.07
N LYS A 73 -35.44 34.97 28.45
CA LYS A 73 -34.35 35.66 29.17
C LYS A 73 -34.08 37.05 28.57
N PRO A 74 -33.95 38.12 29.39
CA PRO A 74 -34.01 39.50 28.91
C PRO A 74 -32.66 40.05 28.43
N ALA A 75 -32.72 41.07 27.56
CA ALA A 75 -31.57 41.85 27.12
C ALA A 75 -31.31 43.07 28.03
N HIS A 76 -30.05 43.55 28.03
CA HIS A 76 -29.65 44.84 28.62
C HIS A 76 -28.53 45.48 27.80
N GLY A 77 -28.50 46.82 27.75
CA GLY A 77 -27.32 47.60 27.33
C GLY A 77 -27.07 47.74 25.82
N ARG A 78 -27.89 48.54 25.11
CA ARG A 78 -27.42 49.20 23.88
C ARG A 78 -26.52 50.38 24.26
N HIS A 79 -25.45 50.64 23.51
CA HIS A 79 -25.07 52.00 23.12
C HIS A 79 -24.47 51.98 21.70
N ALA A 80 -24.34 53.15 21.08
CA ALA A 80 -24.43 53.32 19.62
C ALA A 80 -23.10 53.60 18.91
N LYS A 81 -23.17 53.65 17.56
CA LYS A 81 -22.07 53.92 16.62
C LYS A 81 -21.30 55.20 16.94
N ALA A 82 -19.99 55.18 16.66
CA ALA A 82 -19.25 56.35 16.21
C ALA A 82 -18.18 55.94 15.19
N ASP A 83 -18.25 56.51 13.99
CA ASP A 83 -17.20 56.66 12.97
C ASP A 83 -17.58 57.97 12.25
N PRO A 84 -16.65 58.93 12.13
CA PRO A 84 -15.90 59.00 10.88
C PRO A 84 -14.42 59.40 11.04
N SER A 85 -13.55 58.65 10.36
CA SER A 85 -12.40 59.14 9.59
C SER A 85 -11.39 60.12 10.24
N THR A 86 -10.14 59.67 10.41
CA THR A 86 -8.96 60.51 10.13
C THR A 86 -7.75 59.67 9.69
N ARG A 87 -7.17 60.04 8.54
CA ARG A 87 -5.77 59.78 8.13
C ARG A 87 -5.00 61.12 8.33
N PRO A 88 -3.64 61.19 8.36
CA PRO A 88 -2.71 60.38 7.57
C PRO A 88 -1.39 59.95 8.27
N ALA A 89 -0.44 59.51 7.44
CA ALA A 89 0.79 58.76 7.77
C ALA A 89 2.01 59.58 8.27
N ALA A 90 2.91 58.87 8.95
CA ALA A 90 4.38 59.07 9.01
C ALA A 90 5.00 57.69 9.39
N ARG A 91 5.84 57.06 8.55
CA ARG A 91 7.30 57.23 8.33
C ARG A 91 8.20 56.45 9.31
N ASP A 92 9.35 56.03 8.79
CA ASP A 92 10.26 55.02 9.32
C ASP A 92 11.12 55.49 10.51
N SER A 93 11.50 54.54 11.38
CA SER A 93 12.81 54.57 12.06
C SER A 93 13.23 53.16 12.50
N LEU A 94 14.54 52.89 12.42
CA LEU A 94 15.18 51.64 12.86
C LEU A 94 15.80 51.81 14.27
N GLY A 95 15.73 50.76 15.09
CA GLY A 95 16.72 50.51 16.15
C GLY A 95 16.20 50.40 17.59
N GLY A 96 16.91 49.61 18.42
CA GLY A 96 17.01 49.86 19.86
C GLY A 96 16.07 49.09 20.81
N THR A 97 16.29 47.78 20.94
CA THR A 97 16.24 47.03 22.23
C THR A 97 15.58 47.65 23.47
N THR A 98 14.54 47.01 24.04
CA THR A 98 14.60 46.26 25.33
C THR A 98 13.22 45.73 25.78
N ALA A 99 13.26 44.67 26.61
CA ALA A 99 12.28 44.18 27.61
C ALA A 99 10.76 44.42 27.47
N GLY A 100 9.96 43.37 27.78
CA GLY A 100 8.58 43.54 28.28
C GLY A 100 7.44 42.84 27.53
N GLY A 101 7.72 42.07 26.47
CA GLY A 101 6.69 41.34 25.73
C GLY A 101 6.02 40.24 26.56
N LYS A 102 4.72 40.41 26.87
CA LYS A 102 3.90 39.34 27.47
C LYS A 102 3.85 38.14 26.52
N ALA A 103 4.15 36.94 27.03
CA ALA A 103 4.10 35.71 26.24
C ALA A 103 2.68 35.47 25.69
N ALA A 104 2.61 35.07 24.41
CA ALA A 104 1.38 34.53 23.83
C ALA A 104 0.97 33.24 24.55
N PRO A 105 -0.33 32.93 24.67
CA PRO A 105 -0.79 31.69 25.31
C PRO A 105 -0.24 30.46 24.58
N ALA A 106 0.28 29.50 25.34
CA ALA A 106 1.05 28.37 24.81
C ALA A 106 0.23 27.50 23.85
N ALA A 107 0.78 27.21 22.67
CA ALA A 107 0.11 26.45 21.63
C ALA A 107 0.22 24.93 21.85
N GLY A 108 -0.94 24.29 22.04
CA GLY A 108 -1.26 22.90 21.65
C GLY A 108 -0.26 21.79 21.99
N LYS A 109 -0.42 21.16 23.16
CA LYS A 109 0.17 19.82 23.43
C LYS A 109 -0.62 18.65 22.83
N ASP A 110 -1.87 18.89 22.43
CA ASP A 110 -2.82 17.85 22.01
C ASP A 110 -3.05 17.82 20.48
N VAL A 111 -2.07 18.27 19.68
CA VAL A 111 -2.17 18.30 18.20
C VAL A 111 -1.10 17.42 17.58
N VAL A 112 -1.52 16.51 16.69
CA VAL A 112 -0.68 15.54 15.98
C VAL A 112 -0.84 15.72 14.48
N THR A 113 0.24 15.54 13.72
CA THR A 113 0.22 15.51 12.25
C THR A 113 0.22 14.07 11.74
N GLY A 114 -0.45 13.82 10.62
CA GLY A 114 -0.52 12.49 10.02
C GLY A 114 -1.33 12.44 8.74
N ARG A 115 -1.38 11.26 8.10
CA ARG A 115 -2.10 11.02 6.84
C ARG A 115 -3.53 10.53 7.11
N LEU A 116 -4.53 11.19 6.52
CA LEU A 116 -5.94 10.79 6.61
C LEU A 116 -6.25 9.62 5.68
N VAL A 117 -6.79 8.55 6.25
CA VAL A 117 -7.39 7.39 5.57
C VAL A 117 -8.90 7.46 5.82
N ALA A 118 -9.61 8.22 5.00
CA ALA A 118 -11.07 8.27 5.04
C ALA A 118 -11.71 6.93 4.63
N HIS A 119 -12.93 6.68 5.09
CA HIS A 119 -13.75 5.49 4.84
C HIS A 119 -15.10 5.89 4.23
N ARG A 120 -15.68 5.00 3.40
CA ARG A 120 -16.94 5.23 2.66
C ARG A 120 -18.17 5.54 3.53
N ASP A 121 -18.13 5.26 4.83
CA ASP A 121 -19.25 5.46 5.76
C ASP A 121 -19.16 6.80 6.55
N GLY A 122 -18.36 7.77 6.09
CA GLY A 122 -18.24 9.09 6.74
C GLY A 122 -16.98 9.30 7.58
N TYR A 123 -16.50 8.26 8.26
CA TYR A 123 -15.39 8.35 9.21
C TYR A 123 -14.02 8.20 8.55
N GLY A 124 -12.94 8.37 9.30
CA GLY A 124 -11.59 8.03 8.85
C GLY A 124 -10.65 7.66 9.99
N PHE A 125 -9.41 7.35 9.64
CA PHE A 125 -8.29 7.18 10.57
C PHE A 125 -7.16 8.11 10.15
N VAL A 126 -6.43 8.69 11.10
CA VAL A 126 -5.20 9.43 10.80
C VAL A 126 -4.01 8.63 11.33
N ILE A 127 -3.19 8.17 10.40
CA ILE A 127 -1.91 7.51 10.67
C ILE A 127 -0.91 8.61 11.05
N PRO A 128 -0.42 8.68 12.30
CA PRO A 128 0.41 9.79 12.75
C PRO A 128 1.84 9.68 12.20
N ASP A 129 2.47 10.82 11.85
CA ASP A 129 3.85 10.83 11.32
C ASP A 129 4.89 10.32 12.33
N LYS A 130 4.54 10.29 13.63
CA LYS A 130 5.37 9.81 14.75
C LYS A 130 4.48 9.08 15.75
N PRO A 131 4.96 7.99 16.40
CA PRO A 131 4.22 7.32 17.46
C PRO A 131 3.82 8.28 18.58
N ILE A 132 2.54 8.25 18.97
CA ILE A 132 1.99 9.15 19.99
C ILE A 132 2.24 8.51 21.38
N PRO A 133 2.96 9.16 22.31
CA PRO A 133 3.31 8.54 23.59
C PRO A 133 2.08 8.09 24.40
N GLY A 134 1.98 6.78 24.67
CA GLY A 134 0.90 6.17 25.44
C GLY A 134 -0.35 5.78 24.64
N ILE A 135 -0.30 5.86 23.30
CA ILE A 135 -1.38 5.43 22.39
C ILE A 135 -0.79 4.48 21.33
N GLU A 136 -1.45 3.36 21.11
CA GLU A 136 -1.11 2.39 20.06
C GLU A 136 -2.13 2.49 18.91
N GLY A 137 -1.64 2.58 17.67
CA GLY A 137 -2.46 2.64 16.46
C GLY A 137 -2.97 4.04 16.08
N ASP A 138 -3.83 4.06 15.07
CA ASP A 138 -4.28 5.28 14.38
C ASP A 138 -5.35 6.08 15.15
N VAL A 139 -5.40 7.39 14.88
CA VAL A 139 -6.40 8.30 15.48
C VAL A 139 -7.72 8.20 14.72
N PHE A 140 -8.81 7.77 15.37
CA PHE A 140 -10.12 7.68 14.73
C PHE A 140 -10.78 9.06 14.58
N ILE A 141 -11.20 9.41 13.36
CA ILE A 141 -11.90 10.65 13.05
C ILE A 141 -13.38 10.33 12.77
N PRO A 142 -14.32 10.68 13.66
CA PRO A 142 -15.75 10.50 13.39
C PRO A 142 -16.23 11.42 12.23
N PRO A 143 -17.35 11.10 11.55
CA PRO A 143 -17.74 11.81 10.33
C PRO A 143 -17.92 13.33 10.50
N THR A 144 -18.41 13.77 11.65
CA THR A 144 -18.60 15.18 12.01
C THR A 144 -17.30 15.94 12.28
N ALA A 145 -16.14 15.27 12.21
CA ALA A 145 -14.83 15.79 12.59
C ALA A 145 -13.78 15.69 11.47
N VAL A 146 -14.16 15.19 10.29
CA VAL A 146 -13.34 15.15 9.07
C VAL A 146 -13.23 16.54 8.41
N ALA A 147 -14.26 17.38 8.56
CA ALA A 147 -14.35 18.72 7.97
C ALA A 147 -14.16 18.69 6.44
N ASP A 148 -13.27 19.51 5.90
CA ASP A 148 -12.94 19.63 4.47
C ASP A 148 -11.72 18.80 4.04
N ALA A 149 -11.24 17.88 4.88
CA ALA A 149 -10.11 17.01 4.54
C ALA A 149 -10.55 15.83 3.66
N MET A 150 -9.77 15.56 2.62
CA MET A 150 -10.01 14.47 1.65
C MET A 150 -9.21 13.22 2.03
N HIS A 151 -9.60 12.06 1.46
CA HIS A 151 -8.77 10.85 1.56
C HIS A 151 -7.32 11.17 1.14
N GLY A 152 -6.34 10.63 1.87
CA GLY A 152 -4.93 10.82 1.62
C GLY A 152 -4.31 12.08 2.24
N ASP A 153 -5.09 13.14 2.53
CA ASP A 153 -4.56 14.45 2.99
C ASP A 153 -3.65 14.33 4.22
N ARG A 154 -2.56 15.12 4.28
CA ARG A 154 -1.75 15.26 5.49
C ARG A 154 -2.32 16.38 6.35
N VAL A 155 -2.81 16.01 7.54
CA VAL A 155 -3.68 16.84 8.38
C VAL A 155 -3.14 17.02 9.79
N ARG A 156 -3.46 18.16 10.41
CA ARG A 156 -3.34 18.36 11.86
C ARG A 156 -4.63 17.94 12.53
N VAL A 157 -4.50 17.02 13.48
CA VAL A 157 -5.59 16.49 14.29
C VAL A 157 -5.41 16.96 15.72
N ARG A 158 -6.44 17.61 16.29
CA ARG A 158 -6.54 17.78 17.75
C ARG A 158 -7.11 16.50 18.34
N LEU A 159 -6.33 15.86 19.20
CA LEU A 159 -6.72 14.64 19.90
C LEU A 159 -7.90 14.89 20.84
N ARG A 160 -8.76 13.87 20.98
CA ARG A 160 -9.88 13.82 21.91
C ARG A 160 -9.88 12.45 22.60
N THR A 161 -9.79 12.44 23.91
CA THR A 161 -9.99 11.20 24.68
C THR A 161 -11.44 10.76 24.56
N GLY A 162 -11.71 9.74 23.75
CA GLY A 162 -13.03 9.13 23.65
C GLY A 162 -13.52 8.57 24.98
N GLN A 163 -14.82 8.26 25.09
CA GLN A 163 -15.34 7.62 26.29
C GLN A 163 -14.64 6.28 26.54
N ARG A 164 -14.20 6.03 27.77
CA ARG A 164 -13.48 4.79 28.16
C ARG A 164 -14.27 3.55 27.75
N GLY A 165 -13.84 2.90 26.67
CA GLY A 165 -14.37 1.60 26.25
C GLY A 165 -14.24 0.56 27.35
N ARG A 166 -15.21 -0.36 27.43
CA ARG A 166 -15.39 -1.31 28.54
C ARG A 166 -14.32 -2.41 28.64
N ARG A 167 -13.18 -2.26 27.93
CA ARG A 167 -12.09 -3.25 27.77
C ARG A 167 -10.68 -2.62 27.63
N GLY A 168 -10.39 -1.53 28.34
CA GLY A 168 -9.01 -1.08 28.63
C GLY A 168 -8.19 -0.45 27.49
N THR A 169 -8.39 -0.85 26.24
CA THR A 169 -7.69 -0.29 25.07
C THR A 169 -8.42 0.96 24.56
N GLY A 170 -7.86 2.12 24.86
CA GLY A 170 -8.42 3.42 24.49
C GLY A 170 -8.14 3.77 23.04
N ARG A 171 -9.01 3.36 22.10
CA ARG A 171 -9.06 3.99 20.77
C ARG A 171 -9.23 5.49 20.95
N ILE A 172 -8.26 6.27 20.47
CA ILE A 172 -8.30 7.72 20.59
C ILE A 172 -9.11 8.32 19.45
N GLU A 173 -9.92 9.33 19.76
CA GLU A 173 -10.68 10.08 18.77
C GLU A 173 -9.91 11.35 18.38
N GLY A 174 -10.21 11.92 17.23
CA GLY A 174 -9.57 13.14 16.75
C GLY A 174 -10.55 14.06 16.04
N GLN A 175 -10.20 15.35 16.02
CA GLN A 175 -10.84 16.34 15.17
C GLN A 175 -9.80 17.00 14.29
N ILE A 176 -10.04 17.06 12.99
CA ILE A 176 -9.16 17.77 12.06
C ILE A 176 -9.28 19.28 12.32
N VAL A 177 -8.14 19.94 12.48
CA VAL A 177 -8.01 21.38 12.80
C VAL A 177 -7.22 22.16 11.74
N GLY A 178 -6.98 21.51 10.59
CA GLY A 178 -6.36 22.10 9.40
C GLY A 178 -5.62 21.04 8.58
N ILE A 179 -5.54 21.28 7.28
CA ILE A 179 -4.74 20.47 6.35
C ILE A 179 -3.36 21.14 6.19
N GLU A 180 -2.30 20.35 6.13
CA GLU A 180 -0.92 20.83 5.90
C GLU A 180 -0.48 20.60 4.45
N ARG A 181 -0.85 19.47 3.86
CA ARG A 181 -0.62 19.15 2.44
C ARG A 181 -1.82 18.38 1.90
N ARG A 182 -2.40 18.90 0.82
CA ARG A 182 -3.44 18.18 0.06
C ARG A 182 -2.81 17.00 -0.66
N ALA A 183 -3.51 15.87 -0.70
CA ALA A 183 -3.04 14.65 -1.34
C ALA A 183 -3.51 14.49 -2.78
N HIS A 184 -4.55 15.21 -3.21
CA HIS A 184 -5.09 15.14 -4.56
C HIS A 184 -5.11 16.53 -5.20
N ALA A 185 -4.34 16.71 -6.28
CA ALA A 185 -4.46 17.86 -7.18
C ALA A 185 -5.51 17.61 -8.27
N THR A 186 -5.75 16.34 -8.62
CA THR A 186 -6.75 15.86 -9.59
C THR A 186 -7.61 14.75 -8.98
N LEU A 187 -8.83 14.59 -9.48
CA LEU A 187 -9.83 13.62 -9.03
C LEU A 187 -10.64 13.09 -10.22
N VAL A 188 -10.94 11.78 -10.24
CA VAL A 188 -11.76 11.15 -11.29
C VAL A 188 -13.11 10.69 -10.75
N GLY A 189 -14.17 10.90 -11.53
CA GLY A 189 -15.52 10.46 -11.23
C GLY A 189 -16.49 10.53 -12.41
N GLN A 190 -17.76 10.20 -12.17
CA GLN A 190 -18.83 10.27 -13.17
C GLN A 190 -19.54 11.63 -13.13
N PHE A 191 -19.65 12.30 -14.28
CA PHE A 191 -20.33 13.59 -14.44
C PHE A 191 -21.85 13.42 -14.50
N HIS A 192 -22.57 14.38 -13.92
CA HIS A 192 -24.03 14.46 -13.93
C HIS A 192 -24.53 15.87 -14.29
N ALA A 193 -25.40 15.95 -15.31
CA ALA A 193 -25.97 17.18 -15.84
C ALA A 193 -27.20 17.63 -15.03
N GLY A 194 -27.00 18.53 -14.06
CA GLY A 194 -28.05 18.90 -13.11
C GLY A 194 -28.94 20.09 -13.56
N PRO A 195 -30.22 20.12 -13.15
CA PRO A 195 -31.13 21.22 -13.48
C PRO A 195 -30.68 22.61 -12.98
N LYS A 196 -29.83 22.65 -11.94
CA LYS A 196 -29.27 23.88 -11.35
C LYS A 196 -27.76 23.99 -11.53
N GLU A 197 -27.04 22.95 -11.12
CA GLU A 197 -25.58 22.86 -11.10
C GLU A 197 -25.18 21.48 -11.60
N ASN A 198 -24.04 21.36 -12.27
CA ASN A 198 -23.49 20.07 -12.70
C ASN A 198 -22.57 19.53 -11.61
N TYR A 199 -22.39 18.21 -11.50
CA TYR A 199 -21.56 17.61 -10.45
C TYR A 199 -20.86 16.32 -10.89
N VAL A 200 -19.88 15.87 -10.10
CA VAL A 200 -19.08 14.68 -10.36
C VAL A 200 -19.06 13.76 -9.13
N ASP A 201 -19.36 12.49 -9.33
CA ASP A 201 -19.36 11.43 -8.32
C ASP A 201 -18.00 10.71 -8.29
N PRO A 202 -17.16 10.89 -7.25
CA PRO A 202 -15.80 10.33 -7.24
C PRO A 202 -15.76 8.80 -7.28
N TYR A 203 -14.95 8.22 -8.16
CA TYR A 203 -14.71 6.76 -8.16
C TYR A 203 -13.94 6.28 -6.93
N GLU A 204 -13.21 7.17 -6.27
CA GLU A 204 -12.67 6.89 -4.95
C GLU A 204 -13.78 7.00 -3.90
N GLN A 205 -14.42 5.87 -3.59
CA GLN A 205 -15.51 5.75 -2.61
C GLN A 205 -15.18 6.28 -1.20
N ARG A 206 -13.91 6.56 -0.89
CA ARG A 206 -13.46 7.20 0.36
C ARG A 206 -13.52 8.73 0.31
N ILE A 207 -13.87 9.32 -0.84
CA ILE A 207 -14.18 10.75 -1.03
C ILE A 207 -15.70 10.85 -1.18
N LEU A 208 -16.35 11.46 -0.19
CA LEU A 208 -17.79 11.32 0.07
C LEU A 208 -18.63 12.48 -0.44
N GLN A 209 -18.01 13.37 -1.23
CA GLN A 209 -18.58 14.65 -1.62
C GLN A 209 -18.59 14.73 -3.14
N HIS A 210 -19.77 14.95 -3.72
CA HIS A 210 -19.94 15.26 -5.13
C HIS A 210 -19.19 16.56 -5.46
N VAL A 211 -18.36 16.58 -6.49
CA VAL A 211 -17.60 17.78 -6.86
C VAL A 211 -18.42 18.62 -7.85
N ILE A 212 -18.90 19.76 -7.38
CA ILE A 212 -19.78 20.65 -8.17
C ILE A 212 -18.97 21.38 -9.24
N ILE A 213 -19.50 21.39 -10.46
CA ILE A 213 -19.00 22.13 -11.63
C ILE A 213 -19.94 23.33 -11.88
N PRO A 214 -19.45 24.57 -11.71
CA PRO A 214 -20.20 25.77 -12.06
C PRO A 214 -20.44 25.86 -13.58
N ARG A 215 -21.64 26.26 -13.99
CA ARG A 215 -21.96 26.49 -15.41
C ARG A 215 -21.07 27.59 -16.01
N GLY A 216 -20.54 27.32 -17.21
CA GLY A 216 -19.51 28.14 -17.87
C GLY A 216 -18.07 27.81 -17.44
N ALA A 217 -17.88 26.92 -16.46
CA ALA A 217 -16.57 26.34 -16.13
C ALA A 217 -16.32 25.01 -16.87
N GLU A 218 -17.29 24.51 -17.66
CA GLU A 218 -17.11 23.38 -18.58
C GLU A 218 -16.18 23.76 -19.75
N ARG A 219 -14.87 23.82 -19.48
CA ARG A 219 -13.88 23.69 -20.54
C ARG A 219 -13.90 22.23 -21.01
N VAL A 220 -13.91 22.04 -22.33
CA VAL A 220 -13.79 20.73 -22.99
C VAL A 220 -12.59 20.81 -23.93
N ALA A 221 -11.55 20.03 -23.64
CA ALA A 221 -10.39 19.91 -24.50
C ALA A 221 -10.77 19.07 -25.73
N GLY A 222 -11.09 19.73 -26.84
CA GLY A 222 -11.41 19.06 -28.12
C GLY A 222 -12.54 19.70 -28.94
N GLY A 223 -13.45 20.45 -28.33
CA GLY A 223 -14.53 21.12 -29.06
C GLY A 223 -15.74 21.54 -28.22
N PRO A 224 -16.74 22.21 -28.82
CA PRO A 224 -17.92 22.70 -28.13
C PRO A 224 -18.99 21.60 -27.99
N GLY A 225 -18.82 20.70 -27.02
CA GLY A 225 -19.89 19.81 -26.55
C GLY A 225 -20.75 20.50 -25.49
N SER A 226 -22.07 20.28 -25.48
CA SER A 226 -22.93 20.82 -24.43
C SER A 226 -22.83 19.99 -23.14
N ALA A 227 -23.11 20.62 -21.98
CA ALA A 227 -23.13 19.92 -20.70
C ALA A 227 -24.17 18.77 -20.62
N GLN A 228 -25.10 18.68 -21.57
CA GLN A 228 -26.10 17.61 -21.66
C GLN A 228 -25.60 16.42 -22.50
N GLU A 229 -24.57 16.60 -23.34
CA GLU A 229 -23.86 15.51 -24.02
C GLU A 229 -22.83 14.81 -23.11
N LEU A 230 -22.49 15.44 -21.98
CA LEU A 230 -21.55 14.91 -20.98
C LEU A 230 -22.23 14.13 -19.85
N ASP A 231 -23.56 14.05 -19.82
CA ASP A 231 -24.29 13.37 -18.73
C ASP A 231 -23.95 11.87 -18.65
N GLY A 232 -23.51 11.42 -17.48
CA GLY A 232 -23.02 10.06 -17.26
C GLY A 232 -21.59 9.78 -17.75
N ALA A 233 -20.90 10.74 -18.38
CA ALA A 233 -19.52 10.56 -18.85
C ALA A 233 -18.50 10.53 -17.69
N ILE A 234 -17.38 9.84 -17.88
CA ILE A 234 -16.28 9.85 -16.92
C ILE A 234 -15.43 11.10 -17.14
N VAL A 235 -15.19 11.86 -16.07
CA VAL A 235 -14.34 13.05 -16.09
C VAL A 235 -13.26 12.95 -15.00
N ASN A 236 -12.03 13.28 -15.38
CA ASN A 236 -11.03 13.74 -14.43
C ASN A 236 -11.14 15.27 -14.31
N ILE A 237 -10.90 15.79 -13.10
CA ILE A 237 -10.99 17.20 -12.73
C ILE A 237 -9.84 17.59 -11.81
N GLU A 238 -9.06 18.60 -12.20
CA GLU A 238 -8.12 19.32 -11.35
C GLU A 238 -8.91 20.10 -10.29
N ILE A 239 -8.33 20.26 -9.10
CA ILE A 239 -8.96 20.95 -7.98
C ILE A 239 -8.41 22.37 -7.95
N THR A 240 -8.78 23.17 -8.96
CA THR A 240 -8.40 24.59 -9.12
C THR A 240 -8.62 25.41 -7.85
N LYS A 241 -9.58 24.98 -7.02
CA LYS A 241 -9.97 25.58 -5.76
C LYS A 241 -10.71 24.51 -4.93
N PHE A 242 -10.39 24.41 -3.63
CA PHE A 242 -10.80 23.26 -2.80
C PHE A 242 -12.21 23.31 -2.21
N PRO A 243 -12.95 24.43 -2.32
CA PRO A 243 -14.02 24.45 -3.33
C PRO A 243 -13.89 25.65 -4.31
N THR A 244 -13.98 25.51 -5.65
CA THR A 244 -14.32 24.36 -6.54
C THR A 244 -13.63 24.37 -7.93
N GLY A 245 -12.86 23.30 -8.28
CA GLY A 245 -12.93 22.44 -9.51
C GLY A 245 -12.45 22.84 -10.95
N GLY A 246 -12.07 21.83 -11.78
CA GLY A 246 -12.03 21.80 -13.28
C GLY A 246 -11.00 20.88 -14.03
N GLY A 247 -11.42 19.96 -14.95
CA GLY A 247 -10.69 19.26 -16.08
C GLY A 247 -9.49 18.29 -15.84
N HIS A 248 -9.10 17.24 -16.61
CA HIS A 248 -9.61 16.51 -17.81
C HIS A 248 -9.09 15.04 -17.89
N PHE A 249 -9.82 14.12 -18.58
CA PHE A 249 -9.50 12.82 -19.29
C PHE A 249 -8.27 11.92 -18.91
N GLY A 250 -8.25 10.57 -18.96
CA GLY A 250 -9.16 9.59 -19.60
C GLY A 250 -9.31 8.20 -18.91
N LEU A 251 -8.85 7.09 -19.53
CA LEU A 251 -9.28 5.68 -19.27
C LEU A 251 -8.58 4.96 -18.10
N ASP A 252 -9.34 4.17 -17.32
CA ASP A 252 -8.98 3.17 -16.29
C ASP A 252 -7.55 3.13 -15.72
N VAL A 253 -6.54 2.82 -16.54
CA VAL A 253 -5.13 2.83 -16.12
C VAL A 253 -4.63 4.24 -15.76
N GLU A 254 -5.03 5.27 -16.51
CA GLU A 254 -4.78 6.68 -16.16
C GLU A 254 -5.49 7.09 -14.85
N ILE A 255 -6.64 6.48 -14.55
CA ILE A 255 -7.33 6.65 -13.27
C ILE A 255 -6.47 6.08 -12.14
N ILE A 256 -5.86 4.92 -12.33
CA ILE A 256 -4.98 4.29 -11.33
C ILE A 256 -3.67 5.08 -11.16
N ILE A 257 -3.02 5.46 -12.26
CA ILE A 257 -1.80 6.29 -12.27
C ILE A 257 -2.00 7.55 -11.43
N ARG A 258 -3.04 8.35 -11.74
CA ARG A 258 -3.32 9.61 -11.02
C ARG A 258 -3.88 9.40 -9.62
N LYS A 259 -4.59 8.31 -9.36
CA LYS A 259 -5.07 7.95 -8.01
C LYS A 259 -3.92 7.68 -7.03
N TYR A 260 -2.84 7.06 -7.50
CA TYR A 260 -1.66 6.78 -6.70
C TYR A 260 -0.54 7.81 -6.84
N HIS A 261 -0.71 8.81 -7.71
CA HIS A 261 0.29 9.85 -8.05
C HIS A 261 1.60 9.24 -8.57
N LEU A 262 1.48 8.25 -9.45
CA LEU A 262 2.62 7.70 -10.17
C LEU A 262 3.08 8.74 -11.20
N PRO A 263 4.37 9.10 -11.24
CA PRO A 263 4.91 9.95 -12.31
C PRO A 263 4.91 9.18 -13.63
N ASP A 264 4.03 9.56 -14.56
CA ASP A 264 3.92 8.99 -15.90
C ASP A 264 4.71 9.80 -16.93
N GLU A 265 4.51 11.12 -16.98
CA GLU A 265 5.25 12.06 -17.84
C GLU A 265 6.68 12.33 -17.33
N PHE A 266 7.66 12.43 -18.23
CA PHE A 266 9.03 12.86 -17.90
C PHE A 266 9.19 14.37 -18.14
N ALA A 267 9.96 15.06 -17.28
CA ALA A 267 10.35 16.44 -17.54
C ALA A 267 11.27 16.55 -18.78
N GLU A 268 11.16 17.63 -19.54
CA GLU A 268 11.98 17.80 -20.76
C GLU A 268 13.47 17.86 -20.42
N GLU A 269 13.87 18.37 -19.27
CA GLU A 269 15.27 18.35 -18.80
C GLU A 269 15.84 16.92 -18.68
N VAL A 270 15.03 15.96 -18.22
CA VAL A 270 15.38 14.53 -18.11
C VAL A 270 15.44 13.89 -19.49
N LEU A 271 14.49 14.22 -20.36
CA LEU A 271 14.50 13.75 -21.75
C LEU A 271 15.69 14.31 -22.53
N ASP A 272 16.07 15.57 -22.28
CA ASP A 272 17.24 16.19 -22.90
C ASP A 272 18.57 15.64 -22.35
N GLU A 273 18.63 15.19 -21.10
CA GLU A 273 19.76 14.37 -20.62
C GLU A 273 19.80 13.02 -21.36
N ALA A 274 18.67 12.32 -21.46
CA ALA A 274 18.57 11.02 -22.13
C ALA A 274 18.96 11.09 -23.62
N ARG A 275 18.47 12.11 -24.35
CA ARG A 275 18.79 12.36 -25.78
C ARG A 275 20.27 12.65 -26.04
N ARG A 276 21.05 13.03 -25.01
CA ARG A 276 22.51 13.25 -25.10
C ARG A 276 23.33 11.98 -24.87
N VAL A 277 22.72 10.91 -24.35
CA VAL A 277 23.39 9.61 -24.19
C VAL A 277 23.62 8.98 -25.56
N PRO A 278 24.85 8.52 -25.90
CA PRO A 278 25.11 7.85 -27.18
C PRO A 278 24.28 6.57 -27.34
N ALA A 279 23.59 6.44 -28.48
CA ALA A 279 22.80 5.25 -28.83
C ALA A 279 23.66 3.99 -29.12
N GLU A 280 24.98 4.15 -29.22
CA GLU A 280 25.97 3.10 -29.45
C GLU A 280 27.11 3.18 -28.44
N VAL A 281 27.62 2.00 -28.04
CA VAL A 281 28.73 1.88 -27.09
C VAL A 281 30.00 2.50 -27.68
N GLN A 282 30.60 3.42 -26.93
CA GLN A 282 31.78 4.14 -27.38
C GLN A 282 33.02 3.22 -27.42
N PRO A 283 33.85 3.24 -28.49
CA PRO A 283 35.00 2.35 -28.62
C PRO A 283 36.00 2.42 -27.45
N ALA A 284 36.13 3.57 -26.80
CA ALA A 284 36.97 3.74 -25.62
C ALA A 284 36.49 2.89 -24.42
N GLU A 285 35.18 2.84 -24.16
CA GLU A 285 34.60 1.98 -23.11
C GLU A 285 34.67 0.50 -23.48
N ALA A 286 34.38 0.16 -24.74
CA ALA A 286 34.51 -1.22 -25.23
C ALA A 286 35.96 -1.75 -25.15
N THR A 287 36.97 -0.87 -25.20
CA THR A 287 38.39 -1.22 -25.06
C THR A 287 38.84 -1.28 -23.58
N ARG A 288 38.17 -0.55 -22.69
CA ARG A 288 38.51 -0.49 -21.24
C ARG A 288 37.98 -1.69 -20.45
N ARG A 289 36.91 -2.33 -20.94
CA ARG A 289 36.11 -3.35 -20.25
C ARG A 289 36.46 -4.77 -20.70
N ARG A 290 36.01 -5.77 -19.94
CA ARG A 290 36.21 -7.19 -20.30
C ARG A 290 35.35 -7.56 -21.51
N ASP A 291 35.99 -8.04 -22.57
CA ASP A 291 35.30 -8.43 -23.79
C ASP A 291 34.69 -9.84 -23.67
N PHE A 292 33.38 -9.92 -23.84
CA PHE A 292 32.61 -11.16 -23.86
C PHE A 292 31.89 -11.38 -25.21
N ARG A 293 32.10 -10.51 -26.22
CA ARG A 293 31.33 -10.46 -27.49
C ARG A 293 31.48 -11.69 -28.41
N GLN A 294 32.34 -12.63 -28.05
CA GLN A 294 32.56 -13.90 -28.77
C GLN A 294 31.83 -15.09 -28.13
N LEU A 295 31.19 -14.90 -26.97
CA LEU A 295 30.40 -15.94 -26.29
C LEU A 295 28.96 -15.95 -26.81
N PRO A 296 28.29 -17.11 -26.92
CA PRO A 296 26.88 -17.21 -27.31
C PRO A 296 25.94 -16.84 -26.14
N ILE A 297 26.08 -15.61 -25.65
CA ILE A 297 25.24 -15.00 -24.61
C ILE A 297 23.86 -14.68 -25.19
N VAL A 298 22.79 -14.89 -24.43
CA VAL A 298 21.40 -14.67 -24.87
C VAL A 298 20.57 -13.94 -23.81
N THR A 299 19.55 -13.20 -24.23
CA THR A 299 18.45 -12.77 -23.34
C THR A 299 17.30 -13.77 -23.49
N ILE A 300 16.51 -14.01 -22.43
CA ILE A 300 15.38 -14.95 -22.46
C ILE A 300 14.18 -14.30 -21.77
N ASP A 301 13.30 -13.70 -22.58
CA ASP A 301 12.30 -12.74 -22.09
C ASP A 301 10.84 -13.19 -22.36
N GLY A 302 9.88 -12.41 -21.87
CA GLY A 302 8.50 -12.49 -22.36
C GLY A 302 8.38 -11.93 -23.78
N GLU A 303 7.45 -12.46 -24.58
CA GLU A 303 7.23 -12.11 -25.99
C GLU A 303 7.13 -10.58 -26.24
N ASP A 304 6.44 -9.85 -25.35
CA ASP A 304 6.16 -8.41 -25.45
C ASP A 304 7.25 -7.48 -24.87
N ALA A 305 8.26 -8.03 -24.18
CA ALA A 305 9.33 -7.26 -23.52
C ALA A 305 10.24 -6.53 -24.53
N LYS A 306 10.81 -5.39 -24.12
CA LYS A 306 11.64 -4.49 -24.97
C LYS A 306 12.89 -3.98 -24.24
N ASP A 307 12.83 -4.05 -22.93
CA ASP A 307 13.72 -3.69 -21.84
C ASP A 307 14.41 -4.97 -21.33
N PHE A 308 15.39 -5.47 -22.09
CA PHE A 308 16.12 -6.70 -21.75
C PHE A 308 17.26 -6.36 -20.79
N ASP A 309 17.04 -6.48 -19.49
CA ASP A 309 18.00 -6.07 -18.45
C ASP A 309 19.08 -7.12 -18.16
N ASP A 310 18.81 -8.41 -18.40
CA ASP A 310 19.75 -9.51 -18.15
C ASP A 310 20.04 -10.39 -19.38
N ALA A 311 21.24 -10.96 -19.41
CA ALA A 311 21.68 -11.92 -20.41
C ALA A 311 22.58 -13.00 -19.78
N VAL A 312 22.45 -14.24 -20.23
CA VAL A 312 23.03 -15.42 -19.57
C VAL A 312 23.88 -16.28 -20.50
N TYR A 313 24.88 -16.93 -19.92
CA TYR A 313 25.73 -17.94 -20.57
C TYR A 313 26.23 -18.98 -19.56
N VAL A 314 26.41 -20.24 -19.99
CA VAL A 314 26.89 -21.34 -19.15
C VAL A 314 27.96 -22.15 -19.86
N GLU A 315 29.17 -22.16 -19.30
CA GLU A 315 30.26 -23.05 -19.68
C GLU A 315 30.38 -24.21 -18.67
N ARG A 316 30.89 -25.36 -19.09
CA ARG A 316 31.24 -26.47 -18.19
C ARG A 316 32.76 -26.60 -18.11
N ARG A 317 33.33 -26.32 -16.94
CA ARG A 317 34.77 -26.29 -16.72
C ARG A 317 35.37 -27.72 -16.69
N PRO A 318 36.66 -27.92 -17.05
CA PRO A 318 37.31 -29.24 -17.07
C PRO A 318 37.37 -29.98 -15.72
N ASN A 319 37.18 -29.27 -14.60
CA ASN A 319 37.05 -29.85 -13.26
C ASN A 319 35.66 -30.47 -12.98
N GLY A 320 34.70 -30.31 -13.88
CA GLY A 320 33.31 -30.78 -13.74
C GLY A 320 32.33 -29.73 -13.22
N ASN A 321 32.81 -28.55 -12.81
CA ASN A 321 31.96 -27.43 -12.37
C ASN A 321 31.32 -26.71 -13.56
N TYR A 322 30.36 -25.84 -13.26
CA TYR A 322 29.72 -24.91 -14.20
C TYR A 322 30.25 -23.50 -13.95
N LEU A 323 30.57 -22.78 -15.02
CA LEU A 323 30.80 -21.34 -14.98
C LEU A 323 29.53 -20.66 -15.49
N LEU A 324 28.75 -20.11 -14.55
CA LEU A 324 27.57 -19.31 -14.87
C LEU A 324 28.00 -17.86 -15.06
N HIS A 325 27.64 -17.28 -16.20
CA HIS A 325 27.68 -15.84 -16.42
C HIS A 325 26.27 -15.28 -16.34
N VAL A 326 26.10 -14.27 -15.49
CA VAL A 326 24.94 -13.36 -15.50
C VAL A 326 25.46 -11.97 -15.82
N HIS A 327 25.03 -11.43 -16.97
CA HIS A 327 25.41 -10.10 -17.44
C HIS A 327 24.19 -9.17 -17.32
N ILE A 328 24.27 -8.16 -16.45
CA ILE A 328 23.20 -7.18 -16.23
C ILE A 328 23.54 -5.87 -16.95
N ALA A 329 22.55 -5.19 -17.54
CA ALA A 329 22.72 -3.89 -18.17
C ALA A 329 23.42 -2.88 -17.25
N ASP A 330 24.48 -2.21 -17.73
CA ASP A 330 25.22 -1.20 -16.94
C ASP A 330 24.49 0.15 -16.95
N VAL A 331 23.29 0.18 -16.35
CA VAL A 331 22.47 1.39 -16.19
C VAL A 331 23.24 2.49 -15.43
N ALA A 332 24.07 2.12 -14.47
CA ALA A 332 24.90 3.03 -13.68
C ALA A 332 26.05 3.68 -14.47
N HIS A 333 26.33 3.22 -15.71
CA HIS A 333 27.19 3.95 -16.64
C HIS A 333 26.51 5.18 -17.25
N TYR A 334 25.20 5.10 -17.48
CA TYR A 334 24.43 6.15 -18.17
C TYR A 334 23.69 7.07 -17.19
N VAL A 335 23.10 6.51 -16.13
CA VAL A 335 22.45 7.25 -15.04
C VAL A 335 23.48 7.50 -13.94
N ARG A 336 23.84 8.76 -13.69
CA ARG A 336 24.91 9.13 -12.75
C ARG A 336 24.35 9.82 -11.49
N PRO A 337 24.92 9.57 -10.29
CA PRO A 337 24.40 10.16 -9.05
C PRO A 337 24.36 11.69 -9.11
N GLY A 338 23.19 12.26 -8.80
CA GLY A 338 22.97 13.71 -8.82
C GLY A 338 22.78 14.34 -10.20
N THR A 339 22.45 13.56 -11.24
CA THR A 339 21.89 14.11 -12.49
C THR A 339 20.36 14.02 -12.50
N GLU A 340 19.70 14.63 -13.48
CA GLU A 340 18.23 14.64 -13.56
C GLU A 340 17.69 13.21 -13.78
N LEU A 341 18.44 12.36 -14.50
CA LEU A 341 18.15 10.94 -14.62
C LEU A 341 18.19 10.17 -13.27
N ASP A 342 19.15 10.45 -12.37
CA ASP A 342 19.16 9.82 -11.03
C ASP A 342 18.05 10.37 -10.14
N HIS A 343 17.79 11.68 -10.20
CA HIS A 343 16.71 12.30 -9.43
C HIS A 343 15.34 11.79 -9.84
N GLU A 344 15.07 11.66 -11.14
CA GLU A 344 13.83 11.11 -11.66
C GLU A 344 13.71 9.60 -11.40
N ALA A 345 14.75 8.79 -11.70
CA ALA A 345 14.72 7.35 -11.44
C ALA A 345 14.46 7.04 -9.95
N ARG A 346 15.02 7.86 -9.05
CA ARG A 346 14.80 7.79 -7.59
C ARG A 346 13.40 8.26 -7.17
N LEU A 347 12.79 9.19 -7.90
CA LEU A 347 11.41 9.62 -7.69
C LEU A 347 10.40 8.53 -8.11
N ARG A 348 10.66 7.84 -9.24
CA ARG A 348 9.84 6.71 -9.71
C ARG A 348 10.04 5.46 -8.86
N GLY A 349 11.30 5.13 -8.54
CA GLY A 349 11.72 4.00 -7.71
C GLY A 349 11.56 2.61 -8.33
N THR A 350 10.68 2.45 -9.32
CA THR A 350 10.47 1.23 -10.13
C THR A 350 9.69 1.58 -11.40
N SER A 351 9.83 0.77 -12.45
CA SER A 351 8.82 0.74 -13.52
C SER A 351 7.51 0.17 -12.95
N VAL A 352 6.37 0.65 -13.44
CA VAL A 352 5.03 0.17 -13.06
C VAL A 352 4.33 -0.40 -14.29
N TYR A 353 4.14 -1.71 -14.29
CA TYR A 353 3.53 -2.45 -15.40
C TYR A 353 2.01 -2.55 -15.21
N PHE A 354 1.26 -2.01 -16.18
CA PHE A 354 -0.19 -2.19 -16.31
C PHE A 354 -0.49 -3.22 -17.41
N PRO A 355 -1.73 -3.74 -17.50
CA PRO A 355 -2.09 -4.73 -18.52
C PRO A 355 -1.97 -4.24 -19.97
N ASP A 356 -2.05 -2.93 -20.23
CA ASP A 356 -1.98 -2.30 -21.55
C ASP A 356 -0.62 -1.62 -21.85
N ARG A 357 0.05 -1.08 -20.81
CA ARG A 357 1.26 -0.26 -20.94
C ARG A 357 2.17 -0.36 -19.72
N ALA A 358 3.46 -0.05 -19.89
CA ALA A 358 4.36 0.21 -18.77
C ALA A 358 4.52 1.72 -18.56
N VAL A 359 4.58 2.16 -17.31
CA VAL A 359 5.14 3.47 -16.91
C VAL A 359 6.60 3.20 -16.50
N PRO A 360 7.60 3.55 -17.32
CA PRO A 360 8.98 3.14 -17.06
C PRO A 360 9.66 4.04 -16.02
N MET A 361 10.66 3.47 -15.33
CA MET A 361 11.54 4.19 -14.40
C MET A 361 12.50 5.17 -15.11
N LEU A 362 12.85 4.88 -16.37
CA LEU A 362 13.80 5.63 -17.18
C LEU A 362 13.20 5.98 -18.56
N PRO A 363 13.68 7.04 -19.23
CA PRO A 363 13.29 7.33 -20.62
C PRO A 363 13.57 6.16 -21.57
N VAL A 364 12.75 6.07 -22.62
CA VAL A 364 12.74 4.96 -23.58
C VAL A 364 14.06 4.85 -24.36
N GLU A 365 14.74 5.97 -24.54
CA GLU A 365 16.09 6.13 -25.10
C GLU A 365 17.15 5.36 -24.29
N LEU A 366 16.96 5.21 -22.98
CA LEU A 366 17.79 4.37 -22.13
C LEU A 366 17.20 2.95 -22.06
N SER A 367 15.98 2.81 -21.49
CA SER A 367 15.42 1.49 -21.13
C SER A 367 15.34 0.55 -22.33
N ASN A 368 14.76 1.03 -23.44
CA ASN A 368 14.53 0.25 -24.65
C ASN A 368 15.61 0.55 -25.70
N GLY A 369 16.66 1.31 -25.34
CA GLY A 369 17.68 1.84 -26.24
C GLY A 369 19.06 1.28 -25.93
N ILE A 370 19.87 2.04 -25.19
CA ILE A 370 21.28 1.71 -24.89
C ILE A 370 21.46 0.77 -23.67
N CYS A 371 20.51 0.72 -22.73
CA CYS A 371 20.55 -0.22 -21.60
C CYS A 371 20.12 -1.63 -22.04
N SER A 372 18.97 -1.76 -22.72
CA SER A 372 18.45 -3.05 -23.21
C SER A 372 19.50 -3.84 -24.02
N LEU A 373 19.73 -5.09 -23.59
CA LEU A 373 20.75 -6.03 -24.05
C LEU A 373 20.40 -6.70 -25.41
N LYS A 374 20.03 -5.84 -26.37
CA LYS A 374 19.59 -6.20 -27.72
C LYS A 374 20.57 -7.13 -28.46
N PRO A 375 20.05 -8.01 -29.34
CA PRO A 375 20.86 -8.93 -30.13
C PRO A 375 21.72 -8.19 -31.16
N GLU A 376 22.84 -8.80 -31.52
CA GLU A 376 23.80 -8.42 -32.57
C GLU A 376 24.49 -7.05 -32.40
N VAL A 377 24.16 -6.27 -31.37
CA VAL A 377 24.78 -4.97 -31.04
C VAL A 377 25.61 -5.02 -29.75
N ASP A 378 26.67 -4.21 -29.68
CA ASP A 378 27.51 -4.11 -28.48
C ASP A 378 26.76 -3.40 -27.34
N ARG A 379 26.88 -3.93 -26.12
CA ARG A 379 26.22 -3.41 -24.91
C ARG A 379 27.13 -3.49 -23.69
N LEU A 380 27.08 -2.46 -22.84
CA LEU A 380 27.84 -2.40 -21.59
C LEU A 380 27.10 -3.12 -20.46
N VAL A 381 27.83 -3.93 -19.70
CA VAL A 381 27.25 -4.77 -18.64
C VAL A 381 28.08 -4.74 -17.36
N LEU A 382 27.40 -4.99 -16.24
CA LEU A 382 27.98 -5.44 -14.99
C LEU A 382 27.78 -6.96 -14.92
N SER A 383 28.87 -7.70 -14.86
CA SER A 383 28.87 -9.16 -15.00
C SER A 383 29.16 -9.84 -13.66
N CYS A 384 28.32 -10.80 -13.28
CA CYS A 384 28.57 -11.73 -12.17
C CYS A 384 28.93 -13.09 -12.78
N LEU A 385 30.19 -13.49 -12.64
CA LEU A 385 30.72 -14.77 -13.10
C LEU A 385 30.87 -15.68 -11.88
N MET A 386 30.29 -16.88 -11.88
CA MET A 386 30.24 -17.78 -10.72
C MET A 386 30.75 -19.17 -11.11
N ASP A 387 31.74 -19.70 -10.39
CA ASP A 387 32.14 -21.11 -10.47
C ASP A 387 31.30 -21.94 -9.49
N ILE A 388 30.48 -22.85 -10.02
CA ILE A 388 29.42 -23.56 -9.31
C ILE A 388 29.66 -25.08 -9.40
N THR A 389 29.74 -25.74 -8.25
CA THR A 389 29.91 -27.20 -8.16
C THR A 389 28.70 -27.97 -8.71
N PRO A 390 28.85 -29.27 -9.05
CA PRO A 390 27.72 -30.16 -9.37
C PRO A 390 26.68 -30.34 -8.25
N GLN A 391 26.88 -29.74 -7.07
CA GLN A 391 25.93 -29.71 -5.96
C GLN A 391 25.15 -28.38 -5.88
N GLY A 392 25.52 -27.36 -6.67
CA GLY A 392 24.93 -26.03 -6.68
C GLY A 392 25.65 -25.00 -5.79
N GLU A 393 26.82 -25.33 -5.25
CA GLU A 393 27.58 -24.42 -4.38
C GLU A 393 28.52 -23.54 -5.20
N VAL A 394 28.37 -22.22 -5.08
CA VAL A 394 29.31 -21.22 -5.61
C VAL A 394 30.59 -21.30 -4.79
N VAL A 395 31.72 -21.63 -5.44
CA VAL A 395 33.03 -21.80 -4.78
C VAL A 395 33.99 -20.66 -5.08
N ASP A 396 33.77 -19.93 -6.16
CA ASP A 396 34.52 -18.73 -6.56
C ASP A 396 33.62 -17.82 -7.40
N TYR A 397 33.87 -16.51 -7.41
CA TYR A 397 33.12 -15.55 -8.23
C TYR A 397 33.92 -14.29 -8.58
N GLU A 398 33.57 -13.68 -9.71
CA GLU A 398 34.14 -12.43 -10.21
C GLU A 398 33.03 -11.44 -10.56
N LEU A 399 33.15 -10.19 -10.10
CA LEU A 399 32.30 -9.07 -10.50
C LEU A 399 33.09 -8.16 -11.44
N ALA A 400 32.64 -7.98 -12.68
CA ALA A 400 33.41 -7.30 -13.73
C ALA A 400 32.58 -6.36 -14.62
N GLU A 401 33.10 -5.17 -14.90
CA GLU A 401 32.62 -4.33 -16.01
C GLU A 401 32.97 -4.98 -17.36
N GLY A 402 31.95 -5.25 -18.17
CA GLY A 402 32.09 -5.96 -19.44
C GLY A 402 31.46 -5.24 -20.63
N VAL A 403 31.75 -5.77 -21.82
CA VAL A 403 30.99 -5.53 -23.05
C VAL A 403 30.55 -6.87 -23.64
N ILE A 404 29.25 -7.01 -23.91
CA ILE A 404 28.66 -8.18 -24.59
C ILE A 404 28.16 -7.78 -25.98
N ARG A 405 27.87 -8.80 -26.79
CA ARG A 405 27.01 -8.72 -27.97
C ARG A 405 26.08 -9.91 -27.89
N SER A 406 24.80 -9.68 -27.59
CA SER A 406 23.85 -10.79 -27.42
C SER A 406 23.69 -11.54 -28.75
N ALA A 407 23.87 -12.85 -28.74
CA ALA A 407 23.80 -13.71 -29.92
C ALA A 407 22.35 -13.94 -30.39
N ALA A 408 21.38 -13.86 -29.46
CA ALA A 408 19.95 -13.89 -29.76
C ALA A 408 19.11 -13.30 -28.62
N ARG A 409 18.02 -12.61 -28.98
CA ARG A 409 16.88 -12.41 -28.10
C ARG A 409 15.98 -13.62 -28.23
N MET A 410 15.89 -14.41 -27.17
CA MET A 410 14.99 -15.56 -27.08
C MET A 410 13.72 -15.19 -26.32
N THR A 411 12.72 -16.08 -26.33
CA THR A 411 11.58 -15.98 -25.42
C THR A 411 11.44 -17.23 -24.57
N TYR A 412 10.79 -17.13 -23.42
CA TYR A 412 10.50 -18.29 -22.55
C TYR A 412 9.79 -19.42 -23.31
N THR A 413 8.88 -19.10 -24.24
CA THR A 413 8.20 -20.08 -25.09
C THR A 413 9.18 -20.79 -26.03
N ALA A 414 10.04 -20.03 -26.71
CA ALA A 414 11.01 -20.59 -27.66
C ALA A 414 12.08 -21.47 -26.98
N VAL A 415 12.61 -21.04 -25.83
CA VAL A 415 13.58 -21.84 -25.06
C VAL A 415 12.91 -23.08 -24.50
N ASN A 416 11.69 -22.98 -23.95
CA ASN A 416 10.97 -24.17 -23.47
C ASN A 416 10.70 -25.17 -24.60
N ALA A 417 10.31 -24.71 -25.79
CA ALA A 417 10.13 -25.59 -26.96
C ALA A 417 11.45 -26.26 -27.39
N CYS A 418 12.59 -25.56 -27.35
CA CYS A 418 13.91 -26.19 -27.52
C CYS A 418 14.17 -27.27 -26.46
N LEU A 419 13.89 -26.99 -25.19
CA LEU A 419 14.20 -27.85 -24.04
C LEU A 419 13.29 -29.08 -23.90
N GLU A 420 12.08 -29.03 -24.49
CA GLU A 420 11.12 -30.15 -24.54
C GLU A 420 11.19 -30.94 -25.86
N GLY A 421 12.14 -30.63 -26.73
CA GLY A 421 12.47 -31.47 -27.89
C GLY A 421 11.79 -31.11 -29.21
N ASP A 422 11.12 -29.96 -29.34
CA ASP A 422 10.43 -29.60 -30.58
C ASP A 422 11.40 -29.54 -31.78
N ALA A 423 11.13 -30.34 -32.80
CA ALA A 423 12.02 -30.53 -33.94
C ALA A 423 12.15 -29.25 -34.80
N ALA A 424 11.08 -28.48 -34.96
CA ALA A 424 11.11 -27.25 -35.75
C ALA A 424 11.90 -26.14 -35.03
N THR A 425 11.69 -25.98 -33.73
CA THR A 425 12.35 -24.96 -32.92
C THR A 425 13.82 -25.31 -32.64
N ARG A 426 14.14 -26.59 -32.36
CA ARG A 426 15.54 -27.05 -32.26
C ARG A 426 16.28 -26.95 -33.59
N ALA A 427 15.62 -27.15 -34.74
CA ALA A 427 16.24 -26.90 -36.04
C ALA A 427 16.49 -25.40 -36.29
N ARG A 428 15.54 -24.53 -35.95
CA ARG A 428 15.66 -23.06 -36.09
C ARG A 428 16.81 -22.49 -35.25
N TYR A 429 16.98 -22.96 -34.02
CA TYR A 429 17.99 -22.46 -33.08
C TYR A 429 19.16 -23.41 -32.86
N ALA A 430 19.49 -24.27 -33.84
CA ALA A 430 20.43 -25.38 -33.70
C ALA A 430 21.82 -25.00 -33.12
N ALA A 431 22.29 -23.78 -33.37
CA ALA A 431 23.57 -23.26 -32.85
C ALA A 431 23.54 -22.90 -31.34
N LEU A 432 22.35 -22.74 -30.74
CA LEU A 432 22.16 -22.38 -29.32
C LEU A 432 21.56 -23.53 -28.49
N VAL A 433 21.11 -24.60 -29.14
CA VAL A 433 20.48 -25.76 -28.47
C VAL A 433 21.39 -26.40 -27.40
N SER A 434 22.69 -26.53 -27.66
CA SER A 434 23.66 -27.01 -26.66
C SER A 434 23.80 -26.09 -25.45
N GLU A 435 23.54 -24.80 -25.65
CA GLU A 435 23.65 -23.79 -24.60
C GLU A 435 22.44 -23.88 -23.68
N PHE A 436 21.23 -23.97 -24.26
CA PHE A 436 20.01 -24.21 -23.49
C PHE A 436 20.06 -25.56 -22.74
N ASP A 437 20.52 -26.64 -23.38
CA ASP A 437 20.60 -27.96 -22.73
C ASP A 437 21.56 -27.93 -21.51
N LYS A 438 22.70 -27.21 -21.58
CA LYS A 438 23.59 -26.94 -20.41
C LYS A 438 22.92 -26.08 -19.33
N MET A 439 22.18 -25.04 -19.74
CA MET A 439 21.48 -24.16 -18.81
C MET A 439 20.39 -24.92 -18.03
N LYS A 440 19.65 -25.84 -18.69
CA LYS A 440 18.67 -26.73 -18.04
C LYS A 440 19.34 -27.66 -17.01
N GLU A 441 20.53 -28.20 -17.29
CA GLU A 441 21.28 -29.01 -16.33
C GLU A 441 21.63 -28.20 -15.07
N LEU A 442 22.23 -27.01 -15.22
CA LEU A 442 22.60 -26.16 -14.08
C LEU A 442 21.38 -25.67 -13.28
N ALA A 443 20.30 -25.26 -13.96
CA ALA A 443 19.07 -24.81 -13.32
C ALA A 443 18.45 -25.90 -12.43
N LEU A 444 18.46 -27.17 -12.87
CA LEU A 444 17.99 -28.30 -12.06
C LEU A 444 18.88 -28.54 -10.83
N ILE A 445 20.20 -28.36 -10.94
CA ILE A 445 21.14 -28.48 -9.81
C ILE A 445 20.89 -27.37 -8.76
N LEU A 446 20.70 -26.13 -9.21
CA LEU A 446 20.39 -24.98 -8.35
C LEU A 446 19.01 -25.12 -7.68
N ASN A 447 18.00 -25.52 -8.44
CA ASN A 447 16.65 -25.77 -7.94
C ASN A 447 16.64 -26.86 -6.86
N ALA A 448 17.30 -27.99 -7.10
CA ALA A 448 17.46 -29.05 -6.12
C ALA A 448 18.26 -28.60 -4.88
N LYS A 449 19.14 -27.59 -4.98
CA LYS A 449 19.79 -26.98 -3.80
C LYS A 449 18.82 -26.09 -3.03
N ARG A 450 18.04 -25.25 -3.73
CA ARG A 450 17.03 -24.35 -3.15
C ARG A 450 15.96 -25.13 -2.37
N GLU A 451 15.48 -26.24 -2.95
CA GLU A 451 14.64 -27.24 -2.28
C GLU A 451 15.30 -27.82 -1.01
N ARG A 452 16.54 -28.31 -1.10
CA ARG A 452 17.29 -28.84 0.06
C ARG A 452 17.50 -27.79 1.16
N ARG A 453 17.65 -26.51 0.81
CA ARG A 453 17.77 -25.40 1.78
C ARG A 453 16.45 -25.25 2.55
N GLY A 454 15.33 -25.19 1.84
CA GLY A 454 13.99 -25.24 2.41
C GLY A 454 13.06 -24.15 1.88
N SER A 455 13.29 -23.68 0.65
CA SER A 455 12.51 -22.63 0.01
C SER A 455 11.02 -22.97 -0.10
N ILE A 456 10.17 -21.96 0.02
CA ILE A 456 8.72 -22.08 -0.11
C ILE A 456 8.31 -21.60 -1.50
N ASP A 457 8.03 -22.53 -2.41
CA ASP A 457 7.42 -22.20 -3.70
C ASP A 457 5.88 -22.28 -3.61
N PHE A 458 5.20 -21.31 -4.21
CA PHE A 458 3.76 -21.22 -4.26
C PHE A 458 3.33 -21.09 -5.73
N ASP A 459 3.08 -22.20 -6.44
CA ASP A 459 2.47 -22.20 -7.78
C ASP A 459 0.99 -21.80 -7.70
N LEU A 460 0.75 -20.52 -7.42
CA LEU A 460 -0.57 -19.91 -7.46
C LEU A 460 -0.83 -19.39 -8.88
N PRO A 461 -1.95 -19.78 -9.53
CA PRO A 461 -2.26 -19.34 -10.88
C PRO A 461 -2.51 -17.83 -10.94
N GLU A 462 -1.65 -17.09 -11.64
CA GLU A 462 -1.84 -15.66 -11.89
C GLU A 462 -2.70 -15.44 -13.16
N PRO A 463 -3.54 -14.39 -13.20
CA PRO A 463 -4.37 -14.07 -14.35
C PRO A 463 -3.61 -13.23 -15.39
N VAL A 464 -3.40 -13.79 -16.59
CA VAL A 464 -2.90 -13.03 -17.75
C VAL A 464 -4.10 -12.50 -18.53
N ILE A 465 -4.26 -11.18 -18.57
CA ILE A 465 -5.31 -10.52 -19.36
C ILE A 465 -4.87 -10.47 -20.83
N ARG A 466 -5.74 -10.88 -21.75
CA ARG A 466 -5.49 -10.82 -23.20
C ARG A 466 -6.27 -9.67 -23.82
N PHE A 467 -5.63 -8.97 -24.76
CA PHE A 467 -6.21 -7.85 -25.51
C PHE A 467 -6.22 -8.15 -27.02
N ASP A 468 -7.03 -7.43 -27.78
CA ASP A 468 -6.95 -7.37 -29.24
C ASP A 468 -6.11 -6.17 -29.73
N GLU A 469 -5.95 -6.04 -31.05
CA GLU A 469 -5.25 -4.92 -31.71
C GLU A 469 -5.86 -3.53 -31.41
N ARG A 470 -7.04 -3.47 -30.78
CA ARG A 470 -7.78 -2.25 -30.41
C ARG A 470 -7.72 -1.99 -28.90
N GLY A 471 -6.96 -2.77 -28.15
CA GLY A 471 -6.86 -2.67 -26.69
C GLY A 471 -8.10 -3.19 -25.95
N GLN A 472 -8.99 -3.93 -26.61
CA GLN A 472 -10.18 -4.50 -25.96
C GLN A 472 -9.85 -5.87 -25.36
N MET A 473 -10.27 -6.07 -24.11
CA MET A 473 -10.03 -7.33 -23.40
C MET A 473 -10.77 -8.50 -24.06
N THR A 474 -10.03 -9.48 -24.56
CA THR A 474 -10.56 -10.70 -25.21
C THR A 474 -10.75 -11.87 -24.23
N GLY A 475 -10.06 -11.87 -23.09
CA GLY A 475 -10.24 -12.88 -22.05
C GLY A 475 -9.18 -12.85 -20.95
N ILE A 476 -9.25 -13.83 -20.04
CA ILE A 476 -8.24 -14.11 -19.01
C ILE A 476 -7.71 -15.52 -19.22
N ALA A 477 -6.38 -15.67 -19.24
CA ALA A 477 -5.67 -16.94 -19.21
C ALA A 477 -4.95 -17.15 -17.86
N ARG A 478 -4.45 -18.36 -17.61
CA ARG A 478 -3.47 -18.63 -16.54
C ARG A 478 -2.07 -18.27 -17.04
N SER A 479 -1.19 -17.78 -16.18
CA SER A 479 0.26 -17.76 -16.43
C SER A 479 0.86 -19.17 -16.43
N GLU A 480 1.84 -19.44 -17.30
CA GLU A 480 2.49 -20.75 -17.45
C GLU A 480 3.99 -20.67 -17.09
N ARG A 481 4.32 -20.89 -15.80
CA ARG A 481 5.70 -20.91 -15.28
C ARG A 481 6.45 -22.20 -15.68
N ASN A 482 6.86 -22.23 -16.95
CA ASN A 482 7.54 -23.34 -17.61
C ASN A 482 9.05 -23.44 -17.23
N VAL A 483 9.80 -24.36 -17.85
CA VAL A 483 11.21 -24.62 -17.50
C VAL A 483 12.12 -23.41 -17.77
N ALA A 484 11.88 -22.66 -18.84
CA ALA A 484 12.70 -21.49 -19.19
C ALA A 484 12.56 -20.35 -18.17
N HIS A 485 11.37 -20.14 -17.61
CA HIS A 485 11.17 -19.16 -16.53
C HIS A 485 11.98 -19.54 -15.28
N ARG A 486 11.91 -20.82 -14.86
CA ARG A 486 12.64 -21.33 -13.70
C ARG A 486 14.16 -21.26 -13.89
N LEU A 487 14.64 -21.48 -15.11
CA LEU A 487 16.05 -21.39 -15.48
C LEU A 487 16.62 -19.98 -15.24
N ILE A 488 15.95 -18.94 -15.72
CA ILE A 488 16.34 -17.55 -15.44
C ILE A 488 16.17 -17.22 -13.95
N GLU A 489 15.09 -17.67 -13.31
CA GLU A 489 14.83 -17.47 -11.87
C GLU A 489 16.00 -17.97 -10.99
N GLU A 490 16.48 -19.20 -11.19
CA GLU A 490 17.60 -19.76 -10.43
C GLU A 490 18.93 -19.01 -10.72
N PHE A 491 19.17 -18.57 -11.96
CA PHE A 491 20.38 -17.84 -12.32
C PHE A 491 20.41 -16.43 -11.72
N MET A 492 19.29 -15.70 -11.77
CA MET A 492 19.15 -14.40 -11.13
C MET A 492 19.22 -14.52 -9.60
N LEU A 493 18.67 -15.59 -9.00
CA LEU A 493 18.84 -15.84 -7.57
C LEU A 493 20.30 -16.11 -7.20
N ALA A 494 21.03 -16.94 -7.96
CA ALA A 494 22.45 -17.19 -7.73
C ALA A 494 23.30 -15.90 -7.81
N ALA A 495 23.05 -15.05 -8.82
CA ALA A 495 23.72 -13.76 -8.96
C ALA A 495 23.38 -12.80 -7.81
N ASN A 496 22.10 -12.69 -7.43
CA ASN A 496 21.65 -11.83 -6.33
C ASN A 496 22.19 -12.28 -4.96
N GLU A 497 22.22 -13.58 -4.66
CA GLU A 497 22.82 -14.12 -3.44
C GLU A 497 24.34 -13.84 -3.40
N THR A 498 25.03 -13.99 -4.53
CA THR A 498 26.46 -13.73 -4.65
C THR A 498 26.79 -12.25 -4.44
N VAL A 499 26.05 -11.33 -5.09
CA VAL A 499 26.24 -9.88 -4.94
C VAL A 499 25.88 -9.41 -3.52
N ALA A 500 24.77 -9.90 -2.94
CA ALA A 500 24.42 -9.59 -1.56
C ALA A 500 25.47 -10.10 -0.56
N GLY A 501 26.03 -11.30 -0.80
CA GLY A 501 27.15 -11.85 -0.02
C GLY A 501 28.42 -11.00 -0.12
N HIS A 502 28.78 -10.58 -1.33
CA HIS A 502 29.93 -9.70 -1.58
C HIS A 502 29.82 -8.36 -0.84
N LEU A 503 28.68 -7.66 -0.99
CA LEU A 503 28.42 -6.38 -0.34
C LEU A 503 28.37 -6.51 1.19
N THR A 504 27.81 -7.61 1.72
CA THR A 504 27.82 -7.92 3.15
C THR A 504 29.25 -8.14 3.66
N ALA A 505 30.07 -8.92 2.94
CA ALA A 505 31.44 -9.24 3.34
C ALA A 505 32.38 -8.03 3.33
N LEU A 506 32.15 -7.08 2.41
CA LEU A 506 32.86 -5.79 2.38
C LEU A 506 32.26 -4.73 3.33
N ALA A 507 31.18 -5.06 4.05
CA ALA A 507 30.43 -4.14 4.92
C ALA A 507 29.98 -2.84 4.23
N ILE A 508 29.66 -2.91 2.93
CA ILE A 508 29.21 -1.77 2.14
C ILE A 508 27.73 -1.48 2.48
N PRO A 509 27.36 -0.23 2.83
CA PRO A 509 25.95 0.15 2.98
C PRO A 509 25.18 -0.11 1.68
N SER A 510 24.11 -0.90 1.74
CA SER A 510 23.39 -1.42 0.57
C SER A 510 21.96 -1.80 0.92
N LEU A 511 21.08 -1.84 -0.09
CA LEU A 511 19.68 -2.22 0.07
C LEU A 511 19.49 -3.72 -0.14
N TYR A 512 19.38 -4.47 0.96
CA TYR A 512 19.09 -5.89 0.94
C TYR A 512 17.60 -6.14 0.69
N ARG A 513 17.28 -7.10 -0.18
CA ARG A 513 15.91 -7.62 -0.34
C ARG A 513 15.61 -8.60 0.79
N THR A 514 14.92 -8.14 1.82
CA THR A 514 14.66 -8.91 3.04
C THR A 514 13.24 -9.44 3.11
N HIS A 515 13.06 -10.58 3.76
CA HIS A 515 11.77 -11.15 4.12
C HIS A 515 11.89 -11.71 5.54
N GLU A 516 11.24 -11.04 6.48
CA GLU A 516 11.24 -11.38 7.91
C GLU A 516 10.48 -12.66 8.22
N GLU A 517 10.74 -13.26 9.39
CA GLU A 517 9.95 -14.37 9.94
C GLU A 517 8.44 -14.01 9.99
N PRO A 518 7.55 -14.98 9.73
CA PRO A 518 6.10 -14.77 9.78
C PRO A 518 5.63 -14.35 11.17
N ASP A 519 4.50 -13.65 11.23
CA ASP A 519 4.01 -13.13 12.50
C ASP A 519 3.48 -14.26 13.41
N PRO A 520 3.99 -14.46 14.64
CA PRO A 520 3.58 -15.58 15.47
C PRO A 520 2.06 -15.65 15.71
N GLN A 521 1.36 -14.50 15.76
CA GLN A 521 -0.10 -14.51 15.85
C GLN A 521 -0.74 -15.02 14.55
N LYS A 522 -0.30 -14.55 13.39
CA LYS A 522 -0.80 -15.02 12.09
C LYS A 522 -0.53 -16.52 11.86
N VAL A 523 0.59 -17.05 12.36
CA VAL A 523 0.91 -18.48 12.23
C VAL A 523 0.01 -19.33 13.11
N LEU A 524 -0.35 -18.85 14.32
CA LEU A 524 -1.35 -19.50 15.16
C LEU A 524 -2.76 -19.43 14.52
N GLU A 525 -3.16 -18.27 13.98
CA GLU A 525 -4.42 -18.12 13.22
C GLU A 525 -4.48 -19.05 12.00
N PHE A 526 -3.35 -19.30 11.33
CA PHE A 526 -3.24 -20.27 10.25
C PHE A 526 -3.33 -21.72 10.74
N GLU A 527 -2.60 -22.09 11.80
CA GLU A 527 -2.63 -23.44 12.38
C GLU A 527 -4.03 -23.83 12.89
N GLU A 528 -4.75 -22.90 13.55
CA GLU A 528 -6.12 -23.14 14.01
C GLU A 528 -7.06 -23.51 12.85
N ILE A 529 -6.89 -22.88 11.67
CA ILE A 529 -7.66 -23.21 10.47
C ILE A 529 -7.16 -24.51 9.84
N ALA A 530 -5.85 -24.67 9.64
CA ALA A 530 -5.24 -25.86 9.02
C ALA A 530 -5.60 -27.15 9.78
N ALA A 531 -5.66 -27.08 11.12
CA ALA A 531 -6.07 -28.20 11.97
C ALA A 531 -7.51 -28.67 11.70
N THR A 532 -8.42 -27.78 11.27
CA THR A 532 -9.79 -28.19 10.88
C THR A 532 -9.83 -29.03 9.60
N PHE A 533 -8.81 -28.92 8.75
CA PHE A 533 -8.60 -29.76 7.57
C PHE A 533 -7.70 -30.98 7.87
N GLY A 534 -7.21 -31.13 9.11
CA GLY A 534 -6.29 -32.21 9.50
C GLY A 534 -4.81 -31.95 9.21
N TYR A 535 -4.42 -30.71 8.86
CA TYR A 535 -3.05 -30.33 8.56
C TYR A 535 -2.40 -29.51 9.68
N SER A 536 -1.07 -29.47 9.70
CA SER A 536 -0.26 -28.64 10.62
C SER A 536 1.16 -28.50 10.09
N LEU A 537 1.78 -27.34 10.35
CA LEU A 537 3.20 -27.03 10.22
C LEU A 537 4.10 -27.85 11.18
N GLY A 538 3.52 -28.55 12.16
CA GLY A 538 4.24 -29.40 13.12
C GLY A 538 4.77 -28.66 14.36
N LEU A 539 4.25 -27.47 14.65
CA LEU A 539 4.73 -26.61 15.75
C LEU A 539 4.45 -27.19 17.16
N SER A 540 3.57 -28.17 17.25
CA SER A 540 3.02 -28.72 18.50
C SER A 540 4.01 -29.55 19.33
N GLU A 541 5.01 -30.19 18.73
CA GLU A 541 5.98 -31.01 19.47
C GLU A 541 6.96 -30.20 20.33
N GLN A 542 7.18 -28.92 20.01
CA GLN A 542 8.16 -28.06 20.70
C GLN A 542 7.61 -27.38 21.97
N LEU A 543 6.29 -27.39 22.19
CA LEU A 543 5.63 -26.50 23.16
C LEU A 543 5.71 -26.92 24.65
N VAL A 544 6.33 -28.06 25.01
CA VAL A 544 6.14 -28.66 26.36
C VAL A 544 7.43 -29.01 27.10
N ARG A 545 8.24 -28.00 27.45
CA ARG A 545 9.33 -28.16 28.43
C ARG A 545 8.81 -28.03 29.87
N LYS A 546 8.52 -29.16 30.52
CA LYS A 546 7.93 -29.21 31.89
C LYS A 546 8.90 -28.77 33.00
N VAL A 547 9.10 -27.47 33.17
CA VAL A 547 9.91 -26.90 34.27
C VAL A 547 9.18 -27.07 35.61
N ARG A 548 9.74 -27.88 36.51
CA ARG A 548 9.26 -28.02 37.90
C ARG A 548 9.79 -26.87 38.76
N VAL A 549 8.95 -25.86 39.02
CA VAL A 549 9.27 -24.81 40.00
C VAL A 549 9.21 -25.42 41.41
N HIS A 550 10.37 -25.64 42.03
CA HIS A 550 10.46 -26.01 43.44
C HIS A 550 10.28 -24.77 44.34
N GLU A 551 9.03 -24.50 44.71
CA GLU A 551 8.73 -23.49 45.74
C GLU A 551 9.32 -23.93 47.09
N ARG A 552 10.15 -23.06 47.71
CA ARG A 552 10.77 -23.34 49.01
C ARG A 552 9.69 -23.45 50.09
N GLN A 553 9.50 -24.67 50.61
CA GLN A 553 8.52 -24.93 51.67
C GLN A 553 8.77 -24.02 52.90
N ARG A 554 7.72 -23.34 53.34
CA ARG A 554 7.58 -22.88 54.73
C ARG A 554 6.65 -23.86 55.47
N PRO A 555 6.98 -24.29 56.70
CA PRO A 555 6.12 -25.23 57.42
C PRO A 555 4.71 -24.66 57.69
N GLY A 556 3.68 -25.51 57.68
CA GLY A 556 2.39 -25.20 58.29
C GLY A 556 1.21 -24.81 57.37
N ARG A 557 1.30 -24.96 56.04
CA ARG A 557 0.10 -24.90 55.16
C ARG A 557 0.08 -26.04 54.14
N GLY A 558 -1.11 -26.60 53.93
CA GLY A 558 -1.32 -27.85 53.19
C GLY A 558 -1.07 -27.79 51.69
N HIS A 559 -1.00 -28.97 51.06
CA HIS A 559 -0.68 -29.14 49.64
C HIS A 559 -1.53 -28.26 48.71
N ARG A 560 -0.89 -27.25 48.12
CA ARG A 560 -1.27 -26.78 46.78
C ARG A 560 -0.48 -27.58 45.76
N GLN A 561 -1.15 -28.00 44.68
CA GLN A 561 -0.47 -28.50 43.50
C GLN A 561 0.43 -27.39 42.93
N PRO A 562 1.64 -27.71 42.42
CA PRO A 562 2.50 -26.71 41.81
C PRO A 562 1.79 -26.08 40.62
N ARG A 563 1.76 -24.75 40.57
CA ARG A 563 1.26 -24.03 39.40
C ARG A 563 2.26 -24.21 38.27
N VAL A 564 1.87 -24.95 37.23
CA VAL A 564 2.53 -24.86 35.92
C VAL A 564 2.29 -23.44 35.43
N LEU A 565 3.37 -22.71 35.15
CA LEU A 565 3.31 -21.41 34.50
C LEU A 565 3.71 -21.63 33.05
N GLU A 566 2.72 -21.63 32.16
CA GLU A 566 2.93 -21.83 30.73
C GLU A 566 3.47 -20.52 30.14
N LEU A 567 4.78 -20.51 29.89
CA LEU A 567 5.48 -19.46 29.16
C LEU A 567 5.87 -20.02 27.80
N PRO A 568 5.33 -19.51 26.68
CA PRO A 568 5.81 -19.87 25.36
C PRO A 568 7.26 -19.39 25.17
N GLU A 569 8.22 -20.30 25.21
CA GLU A 569 9.50 -20.07 24.52
C GLU A 569 9.18 -19.92 23.02
N ARG A 570 9.91 -19.03 22.31
CA ARG A 570 9.60 -18.71 20.91
C ARG A 570 9.62 -19.98 20.07
N VAL A 571 8.49 -20.30 19.44
CA VAL A 571 8.41 -21.38 18.45
C VAL A 571 9.35 -21.04 17.30
N ALA A 572 10.33 -21.92 17.04
CA ALA A 572 11.31 -21.73 15.98
C ALA A 572 10.68 -22.10 14.63
N ILE A 573 9.89 -21.17 14.08
CA ILE A 573 9.21 -21.34 12.80
C ILE A 573 10.26 -21.30 11.69
N SER A 574 10.42 -22.40 10.96
CA SER A 574 11.39 -22.49 9.85
C SER A 574 10.68 -22.57 8.49
N PRO A 575 11.33 -22.12 7.39
CA PRO A 575 10.79 -22.26 6.03
C PRO A 575 10.48 -23.72 5.66
N ARG A 576 11.29 -24.66 6.17
CA ARG A 576 11.08 -26.11 6.03
C ARG A 576 9.77 -26.61 6.66
N HIS A 577 9.16 -25.90 7.62
CA HIS A 577 7.84 -26.26 8.14
C HIS A 577 6.75 -25.97 7.10
N TYR A 578 6.88 -24.85 6.38
CA TYR A 578 5.98 -24.43 5.30
C TYR A 578 6.13 -25.33 4.08
N GLN A 579 7.37 -25.59 3.64
CA GLN A 579 7.69 -26.51 2.54
C GLN A 579 7.09 -27.92 2.79
N ARG A 580 7.33 -28.51 3.96
CA ARG A 580 6.73 -29.80 4.35
C ARG A 580 5.20 -29.79 4.42
N LEU A 581 4.56 -28.63 4.37
CA LEU A 581 3.11 -28.49 4.28
C LEU A 581 2.65 -28.30 2.82
N THR A 582 3.34 -27.50 1.99
CA THR A 582 3.09 -27.47 0.54
C THR A 582 3.20 -28.86 -0.08
N ASP A 583 4.22 -29.63 0.29
CA ASP A 583 4.48 -30.99 -0.24
C ASP A 583 3.35 -31.99 0.08
N LYS A 584 2.68 -31.81 1.24
CA LYS A 584 1.54 -32.65 1.67
C LYS A 584 0.23 -32.22 1.02
N LEU A 585 0.12 -30.92 0.71
CA LEU A 585 -1.04 -30.29 0.10
C LEU A 585 -1.08 -30.48 -1.42
N ALA A 586 0.05 -30.71 -2.08
CA ALA A 586 0.12 -30.94 -3.52
C ALA A 586 -0.88 -32.01 -4.00
N GLY A 587 -1.76 -31.62 -4.94
CA GLY A 587 -2.81 -32.47 -5.50
C GLY A 587 -4.05 -32.65 -4.64
N ARG A 588 -4.21 -31.86 -3.55
CA ARG A 588 -5.38 -31.95 -2.64
C ARG A 588 -6.48 -30.95 -3.00
N PRO A 589 -7.77 -31.27 -2.80
CA PRO A 589 -8.86 -30.29 -2.97
C PRO A 589 -8.68 -29.00 -2.16
N GLU A 590 -8.12 -29.12 -0.96
CA GLU A 590 -7.84 -28.04 -0.01
C GLU A 590 -6.51 -27.29 -0.27
N GLU A 591 -5.69 -27.73 -1.23
CA GLU A 591 -4.38 -27.15 -1.56
C GLU A 591 -4.46 -25.63 -1.76
N ARG A 592 -5.34 -25.19 -2.65
CA ARG A 592 -5.45 -23.78 -3.05
C ARG A 592 -5.83 -22.87 -1.89
N ILE A 593 -6.71 -23.32 -0.98
CA ILE A 593 -7.14 -22.49 0.15
C ILE A 593 -6.11 -22.48 1.27
N LEU A 594 -5.47 -23.62 1.57
CA LEU A 594 -4.44 -23.69 2.60
C LEU A 594 -3.13 -23.00 2.15
N ASN A 595 -2.69 -23.17 0.91
CA ASN A 595 -1.55 -22.41 0.37
C ASN A 595 -1.80 -20.89 0.39
N TYR A 596 -3.02 -20.44 0.07
CA TYR A 596 -3.37 -19.02 0.12
C TYR A 596 -3.44 -18.43 1.54
N LEU A 597 -3.95 -19.20 2.52
CA LEU A 597 -3.92 -18.80 3.94
C LEU A 597 -2.49 -18.84 4.51
N MET A 598 -1.68 -19.82 4.10
CA MET A 598 -0.28 -19.94 4.47
C MET A 598 0.54 -18.75 3.96
N LEU A 599 0.35 -18.35 2.69
CA LEU A 599 0.95 -17.14 2.12
C LEU A 599 0.52 -15.87 2.88
N ARG A 600 -0.74 -15.77 3.31
CA ARG A 600 -1.21 -14.65 4.15
C ARG A 600 -0.58 -14.60 5.54
N SER A 601 -0.04 -15.71 6.06
CA SER A 601 0.66 -15.75 7.36
C SER A 601 2.05 -15.09 7.30
N LEU A 602 2.67 -15.08 6.11
CA LEU A 602 3.99 -14.49 5.88
C LEU A 602 3.99 -12.96 6.00
N LYS A 603 5.20 -12.38 6.00
CA LYS A 603 5.44 -10.93 5.91
C LYS A 603 5.54 -10.52 4.43
N GLN A 604 5.54 -9.22 4.16
CA GLN A 604 5.83 -8.71 2.83
C GLN A 604 7.33 -8.46 2.70
N ALA A 605 7.95 -8.98 1.64
CA ALA A 605 9.38 -8.72 1.37
C ALA A 605 9.62 -7.24 1.03
N ARG A 606 10.70 -6.67 1.58
CA ARG A 606 11.01 -5.23 1.53
C ARG A 606 12.49 -4.98 1.26
N TYR A 607 12.82 -3.77 0.80
CA TYR A 607 14.22 -3.31 0.79
C TYR A 607 14.58 -2.76 2.18
N SER A 608 15.80 -3.04 2.63
CA SER A 608 16.28 -2.72 3.98
C SER A 608 17.80 -2.56 3.99
N GLU A 609 18.32 -1.55 4.70
CA GLU A 609 19.77 -1.42 4.95
C GLU A 609 20.29 -2.52 5.89
N GLN A 610 19.42 -3.09 6.71
CA GLN A 610 19.73 -4.22 7.60
C GLN A 610 19.41 -5.53 6.90
N ASN A 611 20.42 -6.37 6.66
CA ASN A 611 20.24 -7.73 6.18
C ASN A 611 19.73 -8.63 7.32
N VAL A 612 18.46 -9.04 7.24
CA VAL A 612 17.81 -9.97 8.18
C VAL A 612 17.46 -11.32 7.53
N GLY A 613 18.04 -11.63 6.37
CA GLY A 613 17.70 -12.80 5.56
C GLY A 613 16.40 -12.66 4.77
N HIS A 614 16.00 -13.73 4.09
CA HIS A 614 14.81 -13.76 3.25
C HIS A 614 14.03 -15.08 3.41
N PHE A 615 13.21 -15.16 4.47
CA PHE A 615 12.51 -16.35 4.95
C PHE A 615 11.96 -17.30 3.86
N ALA A 616 11.21 -16.81 2.87
CA ALA A 616 10.62 -17.68 1.85
C ALA A 616 11.63 -18.33 0.87
N LEU A 617 12.85 -17.78 0.75
CA LEU A 617 13.95 -18.39 -0.03
C LEU A 617 14.84 -19.30 0.82
N ALA A 618 14.55 -19.41 2.13
CA ALA A 618 15.37 -20.04 3.16
C ALA A 618 16.79 -19.44 3.26
#